data_AF-A0A9N9KEH6-F1
#
_entry.id   AF-A0A9N9KEH6-F1
#
_cell.length_a   1.000
_cell.length_b   1.000
_cell.length_c   1.000
_cell.angle_alpha   90.00
_cell.angle_beta   90.00
_cell.angle_gamma   90.00
#
_symmetry.space_group_name_H-M   'P 1'
#
loop_
_entity.id
_entity.type
_entity.pdbx_description
1 polymer ?
#
loop_
_entity_poly.entity_id
_entity_poly.type
_entity_poly.pdbx_seq_one_letter_code
_entity_poly.pdbx_strand_id
1 'polypeptide(L)' 'DSTNNEDVCIFTKVKKKDEKLGIGIYCPLYPDKSIFKVVNENYSVQESQIYALIEAIKNFSIFDKPLNIFT' A
#
# COMPACT_ATOMS: atom_id res chain seq x y z
N ASP A 1 24.24 13.98 12.20
CA ASP A 1 23.41 14.36 11.03
C ASP A 1 22.06 13.69 11.08
N SER A 2 21.08 14.42 11.61
CA SER A 2 19.72 13.94 11.92
C SER A 2 18.69 14.86 11.26
N THR A 3 18.86 15.11 9.96
CA THR A 3 18.02 16.03 9.20
C THR A 3 17.48 15.29 7.99
N ASN A 4 16.20 14.89 8.09
CA ASN A 4 15.33 14.50 6.98
C ASN A 4 15.75 13.26 6.18
N ASN A 5 15.64 12.05 6.77
CA ASN A 5 15.38 10.87 5.94
C ASN A 5 13.93 10.97 5.45
N GLU A 6 13.73 11.68 4.34
CA GLU A 6 12.43 11.91 3.69
C GLU A 6 11.91 10.68 2.93
N ASP A 7 12.38 9.48 3.28
CA ASP A 7 11.94 8.26 2.62
C ASP A 7 10.42 8.13 2.72
N VAL A 8 9.81 7.75 1.60
CA VAL A 8 8.36 7.57 1.53
C VAL A 8 8.03 6.19 2.07
N CYS A 9 7.64 6.15 3.35
CA CYS A 9 7.16 4.93 4.01
C CYS A 9 5.71 4.65 3.63
N ILE A 10 5.45 3.47 3.10
CA ILE A 10 4.12 3.03 2.64
C ILE A 10 3.78 1.72 3.35
N PHE A 11 2.59 1.66 3.93
CA PHE A 11 2.09 0.48 4.63
C PHE A 11 0.94 -0.10 3.82
N THR A 12 1.05 -1.38 3.47
CA THR A 12 0.01 -2.14 2.78
C THR A 12 -0.56 -3.18 3.74
N LYS A 13 -1.85 -3.51 3.60
CA LYS A 13 -2.50 -4.54 4.42
C LYS A 13 -3.66 -5.17 3.68
N VAL A 14 -3.75 -6.51 3.72
CA VAL A 14 -4.94 -7.25 3.31
C VAL A 14 -5.82 -7.56 4.52
N LYS A 15 -7.13 -7.41 4.38
CA LYS A 15 -8.12 -7.84 5.38
C LYS A 15 -9.26 -8.61 4.71
N LYS A 16 -9.63 -9.75 5.30
CA LYS A 16 -10.82 -10.50 4.91
C LYS A 16 -12.00 -10.13 5.80
N LYS A 17 -13.17 -9.89 5.22
CA LYS A 17 -14.44 -9.71 5.94
C LYS A 17 -15.58 -10.27 5.09
N ASP A 18 -16.40 -11.15 5.67
CA ASP A 18 -17.60 -11.72 5.03
C ASP A 18 -17.30 -12.23 3.61
N GLU A 19 -16.29 -13.12 3.52
CA GLU A 19 -15.75 -13.72 2.29
C GLU A 19 -15.02 -12.79 1.32
N LYS A 20 -15.19 -11.48 1.44
CA LYS A 20 -14.50 -10.49 0.60
C LYS A 20 -13.12 -10.15 1.15
N LEU A 21 -12.16 -10.02 0.25
CA LEU A 21 -10.84 -9.48 0.56
C LEU A 21 -10.81 -8.00 0.19
N GLY A 22 -10.16 -7.22 1.04
CA GLY A 22 -9.86 -5.82 0.78
C GLY A 22 -8.40 -5.51 1.04
N ILE A 23 -7.87 -4.54 0.30
CA ILE A 23 -6.55 -3.98 0.50
C ILE A 23 -6.66 -2.57 1.07
N GLY A 24 -5.72 -2.23 1.94
CA GLY A 24 -5.47 -0.87 2.42
C GLY A 24 -4.03 -0.48 2.10
N ILE A 25 -3.82 0.76 1.66
CA ILE A 25 -2.51 1.36 1.41
C ILE A 25 -2.49 2.72 2.10
N TYR A 26 -1.50 2.95 2.94
CA TYR A 26 -1.36 4.16 3.74
C TYR A 26 0.07 4.69 3.69
N CYS A 27 0.22 6.00 3.50
CA CYS A 27 1.50 6.69 3.61
C CYS A 27 1.34 7.88 4.58
N PRO A 28 2.08 7.92 5.71
CA PRO A 28 1.97 9.02 6.66
C PRO A 28 2.32 10.40 6.08
N LEU A 29 3.23 10.44 5.10
CA LEU A 29 3.66 11.69 4.46
C LEU A 29 2.60 12.24 3.49
N TYR A 30 1.79 11.36 2.91
CA TYR A 30 0.72 11.68 1.95
C TYR A 30 -0.58 10.98 2.34
N PRO A 31 -1.20 11.36 3.47
CA PRO A 31 -2.37 10.66 4.00
C PRO A 31 -3.60 10.78 3.09
N ASP A 32 -3.67 11.84 2.29
CA ASP A 32 -4.68 12.10 1.26
C ASP A 32 -4.62 11.09 0.09
N LYS A 33 -3.49 10.43 -0.10
CA LYS A 33 -3.29 9.37 -1.12
C LYS A 33 -3.58 7.96 -0.61
N SER A 34 -4.23 7.82 0.55
CA SER A 34 -4.60 6.51 1.10
C SER A 34 -5.61 5.80 0.20
N ILE A 35 -5.43 4.48 0.03
CA ILE A 35 -6.28 3.66 -0.84
C ILE A 35 -6.93 2.57 -0.01
N PHE A 36 -8.25 2.41 -0.16
CA PHE A 36 -9.00 1.29 0.37
C PHE A 36 -9.83 0.69 -0.75
N LYS A 37 -9.66 -0.59 -1.03
CA LYS A 37 -10.31 -1.23 -2.18
C LYS A 37 -10.66 -2.68 -1.89
N VAL A 38 -11.87 -3.10 -2.27
CA VAL A 38 -12.25 -4.52 -2.32
C VAL A 38 -11.63 -5.15 -3.57
N VAL A 39 -10.94 -6.26 -3.40
CA VAL A 39 -10.29 -6.99 -4.49
C VAL A 39 -11.21 -8.08 -5.04
N ASN A 40 -10.84 -8.63 -6.20
CA ASN A 40 -11.61 -9.67 -6.87
C ASN A 40 -11.85 -10.87 -5.94
N GLU A 41 -13.08 -11.41 -5.95
CA GLU A 41 -13.51 -12.53 -5.10
C GLU A 41 -12.71 -13.82 -5.37
N ASN A 42 -12.05 -13.92 -6.53
CA ASN A 42 -11.21 -15.07 -6.88
C ASN A 42 -9.76 -14.96 -6.39
N TYR A 43 -9.32 -13.83 -5.84
CA TYR A 43 -7.94 -13.69 -5.37
C TYR A 43 -7.75 -14.40 -4.03
N SER A 44 -6.62 -15.08 -3.88
CA SER A 44 -6.10 -15.51 -2.58
C SER A 44 -5.62 -14.29 -1.77
N VAL A 45 -5.35 -14.51 -0.47
CA VAL A 45 -4.77 -13.48 0.40
C VAL A 45 -3.41 -13.03 -0.13
N GLN A 46 -2.58 -13.97 -0.61
CA GLN A 46 -1.24 -13.69 -1.15
C GLN A 46 -1.32 -12.88 -2.44
N GLU A 47 -2.22 -13.24 -3.36
CA GLU A 47 -2.45 -12.46 -4.59
C GLU A 47 -2.96 -11.05 -4.27
N SER A 48 -3.81 -10.92 -3.24
CA SER A 48 -4.29 -9.63 -2.76
C SER A 48 -3.16 -8.78 -2.17
N GLN A 49 -2.19 -9.40 -1.49
CA GLN A 49 -1.02 -8.71 -0.93
C GLN A 49 -0.09 -8.21 -2.04
N ILE A 50 0.17 -9.05 -3.05
CA ILE A 50 0.94 -8.67 -4.24
C ILE A 50 0.24 -7.54 -5.00
N TYR A 51 -1.09 -7.62 -5.14
CA TYR A 51 -1.89 -6.56 -5.75
C TYR A 51 -1.77 -5.24 -4.98
N ALA A 52 -1.85 -5.27 -3.65
CA ALA A 52 -1.65 -4.09 -2.80
C ALA A 52 -0.26 -3.46 -3.00
N LEU A 53 0.78 -4.29 -3.07
CA LEU A 53 2.16 -3.85 -3.34
C LEU A 53 2.27 -3.15 -4.71
N ILE A 54 1.71 -3.75 -5.76
CA ILE A 54 1.73 -3.17 -7.11
C ILE A 54 1.02 -1.81 -7.14
N GLU A 55 -0.16 -1.72 -6.52
CA GLU A 55 -0.91 -0.47 -6.46
C GLU A 55 -0.18 0.60 -5.62
N ALA A 56 0.51 0.22 -4.55
CA ALA A 56 1.37 1.13 -3.79
C ALA A 56 2.52 1.68 -4.66
N ILE A 57 3.22 0.81 -5.39
CA ILE A 57 4.31 1.25 -6.28
C ILE A 57 3.78 2.22 -7.35
N LYS A 58 2.66 1.90 -8.01
CA LYS A 58 2.09 2.77 -9.06
C LYS A 58 1.71 4.16 -8.56
N ASN A 59 1.18 4.27 -7.34
CA ASN A 59 0.67 5.54 -6.81
C ASN A 59 1.77 6.42 -6.20
N PHE A 60 2.86 5.82 -5.75
CA PHE A 60 3.93 6.51 -5.05
C PHE A 60 5.25 6.57 -5.83
N SER A 61 5.40 5.87 -6.97
CA SER A 61 6.58 6.01 -7.85
C SER A 61 6.72 7.37 -8.51
N ILE A 62 5.70 8.24 -8.40
CA ILE A 62 5.76 9.63 -8.84
C ILE A 62 6.68 10.50 -7.97
N PHE A 63 7.02 10.04 -6.77
CA PHE A 63 7.90 10.76 -5.87
C PHE A 63 9.35 10.43 -6.20
N ASP A 64 10.18 11.46 -6.37
CA ASP A 64 11.61 11.33 -6.62
C ASP A 64 12.38 11.06 -5.31
N LYS A 65 11.95 10.02 -4.59
CA LYS A 65 12.46 9.62 -3.28
C LYS A 65 12.42 8.09 -3.13
N PRO A 66 13.32 7.49 -2.32
CA PRO A 66 13.25 6.07 -2.02
C PRO A 66 11.90 5.69 -1.42
N LEU A 67 11.33 4.58 -1.89
CA LEU A 67 10.08 4.02 -1.37
C LEU A 67 10.39 2.85 -0.44
N ASN A 68 9.96 2.93 0.82
CA ASN A 68 10.03 1.85 1.78
C ASN A 68 8.63 1.27 1.99
N ILE A 69 8.36 0.08 1.45
CA ILE A 69 7.03 -0.55 1.50
C ILE A 69 7.01 -1.68 2.53
N PHE A 70 6.11 -1.57 3.49
CA PHE A 70 5.83 -2.54 4.53
C PHE A 70 4.51 -3.25 4.22
N THR A 71 4.49 -4.58 4.32
CA THR A 71 3.37 -5.45 3.88
C THR A 71 2.92 -6.36 4.99
#